data_AF-A0A520CK26-F1
#
_entry.id   AF-A0A520CK26-F1
#
_cell.length_a   1.000
_cell.length_b   1.000
_cell.length_c   1.000
_cell.angle_alpha   90.00
_cell.angle_beta   90.00
_cell.angle_gamma   90.00
#
_symmetry.space_group_name_H-M   'P 1'
#
loop_
_entity.id
_entity.type
_entity.pdbx_description
1 polymer ?
#
loop_
_entity_poly.entity_id
_entity_poly.type
_entity_poly.pdbx_seq_one_letter_code
_entity_poly.pdbx_strand_id
1 'polypeptide(L)'
;GLIDGHGKKWWDFVEGYKEGQARSKWQLKFDELNKDIVLPDDPKQMKRGFLRPPFIQTMFCKNVLIDGISIRNSPFWTVNPEFCENVKIHAVTINNPHSPNTDGINPESCKNVHISDCHISVGDDCITIKSGKDAPGRKMAVPAENYVITNCTMLSGHGGVVIGSEMSGDVRKIAISNCVFDGTDRGIRIKTARGRGGIVEEIRVSNIIMKNIRDQAIVLDMQYAKTTPEAVSERTPRFRNIHFSNITGQVNQAAYLNGIEEMPIENITFSDINMDAKTGFKIGYANKIEFHNVQVNTELGSVISTSNVNQLTIDNVKTYTPKANAAVIDLKNTSDAFIYNAFPSVGTSTYLNLSGDKTKGISLGNNNFKNATKGVSKTEEVVEKVNVISGDKG
;
A
#
# COMPACT_ATOMS: atom_id res chain seq x y z
N GLY A 1 31.65 1.52 -3.83
CA GLY A 1 32.40 1.10 -2.62
C GLY A 1 31.42 0.69 -1.53
N LEU A 2 31.84 -0.15 -0.57
CA LEU A 2 30.98 -0.61 0.53
C LEU A 2 31.09 0.32 1.75
N ILE A 3 29.95 0.69 2.34
CA ILE A 3 29.84 1.46 3.59
C ILE A 3 29.09 0.60 4.63
N ASP A 4 29.69 0.40 5.80
CA ASP A 4 29.15 -0.43 6.89
C ASP A 4 28.71 0.46 8.06
N GLY A 5 27.45 0.37 8.46
CA GLY A 5 26.88 1.18 9.55
C GLY A 5 27.13 0.63 10.95
N HIS A 6 27.66 -0.59 11.07
CA HIS A 6 27.88 -1.27 12.35
C HIS A 6 26.64 -1.25 13.27
N GLY A 7 25.45 -1.40 12.67
CA GLY A 7 24.14 -1.20 13.28
C GLY A 7 23.83 -2.08 14.49
N LYS A 8 24.51 -3.22 14.66
CA LYS A 8 24.17 -4.23 15.68
C LYS A 8 24.01 -3.66 17.09
N LYS A 9 24.94 -2.80 17.53
CA LYS A 9 24.85 -2.20 18.88
C LYS A 9 23.60 -1.33 19.07
N TRP A 10 23.15 -0.67 18.00
CA TRP A 10 21.94 0.16 18.00
C TRP A 10 20.69 -0.71 18.07
N TRP A 11 20.65 -1.81 17.32
CA TRP A 11 19.54 -2.77 17.35
C TRP A 11 19.43 -3.47 18.70
N ASP A 12 20.54 -3.99 19.23
CA ASP A 12 20.62 -4.68 20.52
C ASP A 12 20.09 -3.77 21.66
N PHE A 13 20.42 -2.49 21.64
CA PHE A 13 19.92 -1.54 22.65
C PHE A 13 18.40 -1.36 22.56
N VAL A 14 17.87 -1.27 21.34
CA VAL A 14 16.44 -1.05 21.10
C VAL A 14 15.60 -2.26 21.44
N GLU A 15 16.03 -3.45 21.03
CA GLU A 15 15.31 -4.70 21.26
C GLU A 15 15.50 -5.21 22.69
N GLY A 16 16.64 -4.91 23.32
CA GLY A 16 16.93 -5.26 24.70
C GLY A 16 16.30 -4.33 25.74
N TYR A 17 15.67 -3.22 25.34
CA TYR A 17 15.07 -2.27 26.28
C TYR A 17 13.87 -2.90 27.03
N LYS A 18 13.89 -2.80 28.36
CA LYS A 18 12.80 -3.23 29.24
C LYS A 18 12.19 -2.03 29.97
N GLU A 19 10.87 -1.92 29.95
CA GLU A 19 10.17 -0.89 30.73
C GLU A 19 10.47 -1.07 32.23
N GLY A 20 10.73 0.02 32.94
CA GLY A 20 11.08 -0.01 34.37
C GLY A 20 12.54 -0.36 34.69
N GLN A 21 13.40 -0.66 33.70
CA GLN A 21 14.83 -0.83 33.97
C GLN A 21 15.48 0.49 34.43
N ALA A 22 16.58 0.38 35.19
CA ALA A 22 17.35 1.54 35.62
C ALA A 22 17.76 2.40 34.42
N ARG A 23 17.43 3.69 34.46
CA ARG A 23 17.74 4.63 33.38
C ARG A 23 19.20 5.08 33.48
N SER A 24 19.88 5.13 32.33
CA SER A 24 21.22 5.70 32.22
C SER A 24 21.20 7.22 32.34
N LYS A 25 22.37 7.83 32.64
CA LYS A 25 22.54 9.29 32.64
C LYS A 25 22.12 9.96 31.32
N TRP A 26 22.27 9.26 30.19
CA TRP A 26 21.90 9.78 28.87
C TRP A 26 20.40 9.77 28.64
N GLN A 27 19.70 8.74 29.11
CA GLN A 27 18.24 8.68 29.06
C GLN A 27 17.60 9.74 29.96
N LEU A 28 18.21 10.05 31.11
CA LEU A 28 17.76 11.15 31.97
C LEU A 28 18.00 12.52 31.30
N LYS A 29 19.14 12.70 30.64
CA LYS A 29 19.41 13.92 29.87
C LYS A 29 18.45 14.06 28.67
N PHE A 30 18.10 12.97 28.01
CA PHE A 30 17.11 12.95 26.95
C PHE A 30 15.76 13.48 27.46
N ASP A 31 15.26 12.98 28.59
CA ASP A 31 14.01 13.48 29.18
C ASP A 31 14.10 14.97 29.51
N GLU A 32 15.22 15.40 30.09
CA GLU A 32 15.44 16.80 30.47
C GLU A 32 15.33 17.75 29.27
N LEU A 33 15.85 17.33 28.12
CA LEU A 33 15.85 18.11 26.87
C LEU A 33 14.54 18.00 26.08
N ASN A 34 13.66 17.06 26.42
CA ASN A 34 12.45 16.73 25.65
C ASN A 34 11.18 16.78 26.54
N LYS A 35 11.07 17.77 27.42
CA LYS A 35 9.92 17.89 28.35
C LYS A 35 8.60 18.24 27.65
N ASP A 36 8.66 19.03 26.58
CA ASP A 36 7.48 19.62 25.92
C ASP A 36 7.20 19.00 24.54
N ILE A 37 7.53 17.71 24.37
CA ILE A 37 7.30 16.99 23.12
C ILE A 37 5.83 16.56 22.98
N VAL A 38 5.32 16.61 21.75
CA VAL A 38 4.08 15.91 21.40
C VAL A 38 4.41 14.43 21.26
N LEU A 39 3.80 13.59 22.09
CA LEU A 39 4.01 12.14 22.00
C LEU A 39 3.37 11.58 20.72
N PRO A 40 4.06 10.69 20.00
CA PRO A 40 3.46 9.95 18.89
C PRO A 40 2.44 8.93 19.40
N ASP A 41 1.68 8.36 18.46
CA ASP A 41 0.76 7.24 18.69
C ASP A 41 1.39 6.04 19.41
N ASP A 42 2.65 5.69 19.10
CA ASP A 42 3.46 4.77 19.90
C ASP A 42 4.58 5.51 20.66
N PRO A 43 4.37 5.86 21.95
CA PRO A 43 5.32 6.62 22.73
C PRO A 43 6.52 5.78 23.21
N LYS A 44 6.60 4.47 22.90
CA LYS A 44 7.68 3.59 23.37
C LYS A 44 9.07 4.13 23.04
N GLN A 45 9.24 4.72 21.86
CA GLN A 45 10.52 5.29 21.44
C GLN A 45 10.95 6.46 22.34
N MET A 46 10.00 7.32 22.74
CA MET A 46 10.25 8.44 23.65
C MET A 46 10.47 7.95 25.08
N LYS A 47 9.68 6.98 25.55
CA LYS A 47 9.85 6.35 26.87
C LYS A 47 11.19 5.62 27.02
N ARG A 48 11.73 5.06 25.93
CA ARG A 48 13.07 4.47 25.90
C ARG A 48 14.16 5.51 26.19
N GLY A 49 13.91 6.78 25.93
CA GLY A 49 14.89 7.87 26.14
C GLY A 49 16.06 7.81 25.16
N PHE A 50 15.84 7.29 23.95
CA PHE A 50 16.88 7.09 22.95
C PHE A 50 16.30 6.92 21.55
N LEU A 51 16.81 7.71 20.60
CA LEU A 51 16.49 7.65 19.17
C LEU A 51 17.75 7.26 18.40
N ARG A 52 17.62 6.26 17.52
CA ARG A 52 18.74 5.82 16.67
C ARG A 52 18.89 6.79 15.49
N PRO A 53 20.11 7.13 15.08
CA PRO A 53 20.31 8.02 13.94
C PRO A 53 20.06 7.28 12.61
N PRO A 54 19.50 7.94 11.59
CA PRO A 54 19.61 7.49 10.20
C PRO A 54 21.08 7.38 9.78
N PHE A 55 21.38 6.63 8.71
CA PHE A 55 22.75 6.42 8.28
C PHE A 55 23.27 7.52 7.36
N ILE A 56 22.69 7.67 6.16
CA ILE A 56 22.99 8.78 5.24
C ILE A 56 21.78 9.71 5.22
N GLN A 57 21.91 10.87 5.86
CA GLN A 57 20.85 11.87 5.95
C GLN A 57 21.33 13.20 5.39
N THR A 58 20.76 13.63 4.26
CA THR A 58 20.92 14.98 3.74
C THR A 58 19.67 15.77 4.10
N MET A 59 19.80 16.92 4.76
CA MET A 59 18.67 17.73 5.17
C MET A 59 18.73 19.10 4.49
N PHE A 60 17.60 19.58 3.97
CA PHE A 60 17.48 20.92 3.36
C PHE A 60 18.50 21.18 2.23
N CYS A 61 18.88 20.15 1.48
CA CYS A 61 19.89 20.21 0.43
C CYS A 61 19.25 20.36 -0.96
N LYS A 62 20.02 20.88 -1.92
CA LYS A 62 19.68 20.89 -3.35
C LYS A 62 20.73 20.14 -4.15
N ASN A 63 20.32 19.49 -5.23
CA ASN A 63 21.22 18.77 -6.15
C ASN A 63 22.01 17.66 -5.45
N VAL A 64 21.29 16.74 -4.80
CA VAL A 64 21.88 15.61 -4.09
C VAL A 64 22.08 14.45 -5.05
N LEU A 65 23.30 13.89 -5.09
CA LEU A 65 23.63 12.67 -5.85
C LEU A 65 24.17 11.60 -4.89
N ILE A 66 23.53 10.43 -4.90
CA ILE A 66 24.04 9.21 -4.25
C ILE A 66 24.11 8.13 -5.32
N ASP A 67 25.32 7.71 -5.68
CA ASP A 67 25.56 6.89 -6.87
C ASP A 67 26.52 5.71 -6.62
N GLY A 68 26.12 4.51 -7.03
CA GLY A 68 27.01 3.34 -7.15
C GLY A 68 27.57 2.77 -5.84
N ILE A 69 27.09 3.24 -4.68
CA ILE A 69 27.55 2.76 -3.37
C ILE A 69 26.78 1.51 -2.94
N SER A 70 27.44 0.67 -2.14
CA SER A 70 26.82 -0.44 -1.44
C SER A 70 26.77 -0.13 0.06
N ILE A 71 25.65 -0.40 0.72
CA ILE A 71 25.44 -0.10 2.14
C ILE A 71 24.97 -1.35 2.86
N ARG A 72 25.47 -1.58 4.08
CA ARG A 72 24.99 -2.65 4.97
C ARG A 72 24.99 -2.23 6.44
N ASN A 73 24.28 -3.01 7.24
CA ASN A 73 24.19 -2.87 8.70
C ASN A 73 23.83 -1.46 9.16
N SER A 74 22.83 -0.84 8.54
CA SER A 74 22.36 0.49 8.94
C SER A 74 21.85 0.50 10.41
N PRO A 75 22.22 1.49 11.24
CA PRO A 75 21.68 1.62 12.60
C PRO A 75 20.15 1.79 12.65
N PHE A 76 19.58 2.43 11.63
CA PHE A 76 18.16 2.77 11.47
C PHE A 76 17.84 2.91 9.96
N TRP A 77 17.05 3.91 9.55
CA TRP A 77 16.84 4.24 8.13
C TRP A 77 18.17 4.47 7.38
N THR A 78 18.31 3.89 6.20
CA THR A 78 19.61 3.80 5.52
C THR A 78 19.95 5.05 4.72
N VAL A 79 19.12 5.43 3.73
CA VAL A 79 19.30 6.64 2.93
C VAL A 79 18.05 7.51 3.09
N ASN A 80 18.15 8.59 3.84
CA ASN A 80 17.01 9.42 4.23
C ASN A 80 17.24 10.90 3.88
N PRO A 81 17.11 11.30 2.60
CA PRO A 81 17.08 12.71 2.26
C PRO A 81 15.77 13.33 2.80
N GLU A 82 15.89 14.47 3.46
CA GLU A 82 14.79 15.16 4.12
C GLU A 82 14.73 16.63 3.66
N PHE A 83 13.56 17.10 3.23
CA PHE A 83 13.37 18.47 2.73
C PHE A 83 14.33 18.86 1.59
N CYS A 84 14.73 17.89 0.76
CA CYS A 84 15.68 18.10 -0.33
C CYS A 84 14.99 18.35 -1.67
N GLU A 85 15.67 19.04 -2.58
CA GLU A 85 15.21 19.31 -3.94
C GLU A 85 16.22 18.78 -4.98
N ASN A 86 15.74 18.15 -6.04
CA ASN A 86 16.56 17.55 -7.09
C ASN A 86 17.52 16.48 -6.52
N VAL A 87 16.95 15.34 -6.15
CA VAL A 87 17.67 14.21 -5.54
C VAL A 87 17.75 13.07 -6.54
N LYS A 88 18.98 12.61 -6.84
CA LYS A 88 19.22 11.42 -7.65
C LYS A 88 19.88 10.34 -6.80
N ILE A 89 19.23 9.18 -6.72
CA ILE A 89 19.77 7.97 -6.09
C ILE A 89 19.82 6.89 -7.17
N HIS A 90 21.02 6.48 -7.56
CA HIS A 90 21.24 5.65 -8.73
C HIS A 90 22.22 4.52 -8.43
N ALA A 91 21.95 3.33 -8.95
CA ALA A 91 22.84 2.16 -8.82
C ALA A 91 23.26 1.83 -7.37
N VAL A 92 22.41 2.16 -6.39
CA VAL A 92 22.70 1.89 -4.97
C VAL A 92 22.29 0.46 -4.63
N THR A 93 23.18 -0.24 -3.94
CA THR A 93 22.87 -1.56 -3.35
C THR A 93 22.73 -1.42 -1.83
N ILE A 94 21.63 -1.88 -1.25
CA ILE A 94 21.44 -1.94 0.21
C ILE A 94 21.19 -3.38 0.61
N ASN A 95 21.99 -3.87 1.56
CA ASN A 95 21.82 -5.20 2.15
C ASN A 95 21.90 -5.11 3.68
N ASN A 96 20.76 -4.84 4.30
CA ASN A 96 20.62 -4.90 5.75
C ASN A 96 20.04 -6.26 6.18
N PRO A 97 20.49 -6.84 7.31
CA PRO A 97 19.85 -8.01 7.87
C PRO A 97 18.42 -7.67 8.33
N HIS A 98 17.60 -8.68 8.60
CA HIS A 98 16.32 -8.48 9.29
C HIS A 98 16.59 -7.85 10.67
N SER A 99 16.32 -6.56 10.78
CA SER A 99 16.71 -5.70 11.89
C SER A 99 15.77 -4.48 11.96
N PRO A 100 15.50 -3.94 13.16
CA PRO A 100 14.36 -3.07 13.39
C PRO A 100 14.53 -1.73 12.66
N ASN A 101 13.55 -1.35 11.82
CA ASN A 101 13.50 -0.05 11.12
C ASN A 101 14.75 0.24 10.28
N THR A 102 15.22 -0.76 9.53
CA THR A 102 16.35 -0.61 8.60
C THR A 102 15.88 -0.38 7.17
N ASP A 103 14.92 0.51 7.00
CA ASP A 103 14.40 0.97 5.71
C ASP A 103 15.54 1.30 4.74
N GLY A 104 15.35 1.00 3.45
CA GLY A 104 16.35 1.23 2.43
C GLY A 104 16.46 2.71 2.07
N ILE A 105 15.71 3.15 1.07
CA ILE A 105 15.69 4.54 0.62
C ILE A 105 14.39 5.20 1.10
N ASN A 106 14.52 6.21 1.96
CA ASN A 106 13.43 6.87 2.66
C ASN A 106 13.42 8.39 2.42
N PRO A 107 13.07 8.89 1.21
CA PRO A 107 12.93 10.31 0.97
C PRO A 107 11.72 10.89 1.69
N GLU A 108 11.95 11.92 2.49
CA GLU A 108 10.93 12.58 3.30
C GLU A 108 10.78 14.06 2.91
N SER A 109 9.56 14.48 2.55
CA SER A 109 9.24 15.86 2.19
C SER A 109 10.17 16.46 1.11
N CYS A 110 10.63 15.63 0.16
CA CYS A 110 11.51 16.07 -0.92
C CYS A 110 10.70 16.46 -2.17
N LYS A 111 11.39 17.11 -3.12
CA LYS A 111 10.84 17.51 -4.42
C LYS A 111 11.77 17.11 -5.55
N ASN A 112 11.20 16.55 -6.63
CA ASN A 112 11.96 16.10 -7.82
C ASN A 112 12.99 15.04 -7.42
N VAL A 113 12.54 13.83 -7.14
CA VAL A 113 13.38 12.70 -6.72
C VAL A 113 13.41 11.64 -7.81
N HIS A 114 14.59 11.16 -8.16
CA HIS A 114 14.77 10.05 -9.11
C HIS A 114 15.55 8.93 -8.43
N ILE A 115 14.90 7.79 -8.21
CA ILE A 115 15.49 6.55 -7.69
C ILE A 115 15.51 5.54 -8.82
N SER A 116 16.70 5.09 -9.23
CA SER A 116 16.86 4.23 -10.40
C SER A 116 17.93 3.16 -10.23
N ASP A 117 17.71 2.01 -10.85
CA ASP A 117 18.71 0.93 -10.99
C ASP A 117 19.25 0.43 -9.63
N CYS A 118 18.45 0.50 -8.57
CA CYS A 118 18.84 0.12 -7.21
C CYS A 118 18.50 -1.34 -6.89
N HIS A 119 19.29 -1.96 -6.00
CA HIS A 119 19.08 -3.31 -5.51
C HIS A 119 18.99 -3.33 -3.98
N ILE A 120 17.82 -3.67 -3.43
CA ILE A 120 17.52 -3.39 -2.01
C ILE A 120 17.00 -4.65 -1.31
N SER A 121 17.66 -5.03 -0.22
CA SER A 121 17.24 -6.06 0.74
C SER A 121 17.43 -5.54 2.15
N VAL A 122 16.37 -5.51 2.96
CA VAL A 122 16.33 -4.78 4.23
C VAL A 122 15.44 -5.45 5.28
N GLY A 123 15.54 -4.97 6.53
CA GLY A 123 14.69 -5.42 7.63
C GLY A 123 13.33 -4.72 7.74
N ASP A 124 13.08 -3.67 6.97
CA ASP A 124 11.80 -2.92 6.95
C ASP A 124 11.40 -2.57 5.49
N ASP A 125 10.82 -1.40 5.21
CA ASP A 125 10.41 -1.01 3.85
C ASP A 125 11.64 -0.79 2.90
N CYS A 126 11.62 -1.34 1.68
CA CYS A 126 12.73 -1.20 0.70
C CYS A 126 12.89 0.26 0.24
N ILE A 127 11.84 0.82 -0.35
CA ILE A 127 11.72 2.26 -0.60
C ILE A 127 10.47 2.74 0.11
N THR A 128 10.58 3.78 0.94
CA THR A 128 9.43 4.34 1.66
C THR A 128 9.38 5.85 1.46
N ILE A 129 8.22 6.40 1.10
CA ILE A 129 8.03 7.83 0.83
C ILE A 129 7.28 8.41 2.02
N LYS A 130 7.82 9.48 2.61
CA LYS A 130 7.25 10.15 3.78
C LYS A 130 7.12 11.66 3.57
N SER A 131 6.31 12.31 4.38
CA SER A 131 6.15 13.77 4.43
C SER A 131 5.75 14.25 5.84
N GLY A 132 6.43 13.73 6.86
CA GLY A 132 6.16 14.07 8.25
C GLY A 132 4.92 13.37 8.83
N LYS A 133 4.81 13.45 10.15
CA LYS A 133 3.82 12.71 10.94
C LYS A 133 2.95 13.64 11.79
N ASP A 134 1.65 13.36 11.81
CA ASP A 134 0.64 13.99 12.65
C ASP A 134 0.70 15.53 12.64
N ALA A 135 0.50 16.17 13.80
CA ALA A 135 0.50 17.63 13.91
C ALA A 135 1.82 18.29 13.46
N PRO A 136 3.03 17.75 13.77
CA PRO A 136 4.27 18.28 13.20
C PRO A 136 4.30 18.26 11.67
N GLY A 137 3.91 17.14 11.04
CA GLY A 137 3.86 17.02 9.58
C GLY A 137 2.87 17.99 8.95
N ARG A 138 1.64 18.08 9.50
CA ARG A 138 0.64 19.05 9.05
C ARG A 138 1.07 20.50 9.22
N LYS A 139 1.80 20.81 10.30
CA LYS A 139 2.32 22.16 10.56
C LYS A 139 3.42 22.55 9.56
N MET A 140 4.31 21.60 9.24
CA MET A 140 5.36 21.85 8.24
C MET A 140 4.77 21.96 6.83
N ALA A 141 3.75 21.17 6.51
CA ALA A 141 3.00 21.23 5.25
C ALA A 141 3.89 21.16 3.99
N VAL A 142 4.96 20.37 4.05
CA VAL A 142 5.85 20.14 2.89
C VAL A 142 5.55 18.76 2.31
N PRO A 143 5.09 18.67 1.05
CA PRO A 143 4.78 17.39 0.43
C PRO A 143 6.03 16.63 0.00
N ALA A 144 5.90 15.31 -0.11
CA ALA A 144 6.73 14.55 -1.02
C ALA A 144 6.13 14.63 -2.42
N GLU A 145 6.82 15.26 -3.37
CA GLU A 145 6.26 15.48 -4.72
C GLU A 145 7.24 15.27 -5.88
N ASN A 146 6.70 14.78 -7.00
CA ASN A 146 7.40 14.53 -8.26
C ASN A 146 8.52 13.48 -8.12
N TYR A 147 8.16 12.25 -7.78
CA TYR A 147 9.13 11.16 -7.65
C TYR A 147 9.01 10.19 -8.80
N VAL A 148 10.15 9.74 -9.31
CA VAL A 148 10.28 8.64 -10.27
C VAL A 148 11.08 7.53 -9.62
N ILE A 149 10.50 6.34 -9.52
CA ILE A 149 11.14 5.12 -9.04
C ILE A 149 11.11 4.12 -10.20
N THR A 150 12.27 3.73 -10.71
CA THR A 150 12.32 2.85 -11.90
C THR A 150 13.49 1.88 -11.91
N ASN A 151 13.33 0.75 -12.59
CA ASN A 151 14.38 -0.26 -12.79
C ASN A 151 15.00 -0.79 -11.48
N CYS A 152 14.24 -0.80 -10.39
CA CYS A 152 14.72 -1.27 -9.09
C CYS A 152 14.35 -2.74 -8.85
N THR A 153 15.22 -3.45 -8.12
CA THR A 153 14.95 -4.79 -7.59
C THR A 153 14.83 -4.72 -6.08
N MET A 154 13.69 -5.17 -5.55
CA MET A 154 13.39 -5.19 -4.12
C MET A 154 13.28 -6.66 -3.68
N LEU A 155 14.10 -7.05 -2.70
CA LEU A 155 14.18 -8.41 -2.19
C LEU A 155 13.46 -8.52 -0.84
N SER A 156 14.16 -8.83 0.26
CA SER A 156 13.53 -8.88 1.56
C SER A 156 13.16 -7.47 2.05
N GLY A 157 11.97 -7.32 2.61
CA GLY A 157 11.51 -6.09 3.27
C GLY A 157 10.00 -6.12 3.53
N HIS A 158 9.51 -5.24 4.41
CA HIS A 158 8.09 -5.13 4.75
C HIS A 158 7.20 -4.63 3.58
N GLY A 159 7.82 -3.98 2.58
CA GLY A 159 7.19 -3.52 1.36
C GLY A 159 8.23 -3.19 0.28
N GLY A 160 7.91 -3.40 -0.99
CA GLY A 160 8.77 -3.06 -2.12
C GLY A 160 8.86 -1.55 -2.34
N VAL A 161 7.72 -0.91 -2.58
CA VAL A 161 7.59 0.56 -2.51
C VAL A 161 6.44 0.92 -1.61
N VAL A 162 6.72 1.79 -0.65
CA VAL A 162 5.82 2.14 0.43
C VAL A 162 5.58 3.64 0.47
N ILE A 163 4.36 4.06 0.79
CA ILE A 163 4.00 5.44 1.06
C ILE A 163 3.41 5.50 2.47
N GLY A 164 4.01 6.31 3.34
CA GLY A 164 3.60 6.49 4.72
C GLY A 164 4.38 5.63 5.74
N SER A 165 3.93 5.50 6.99
CA SER A 165 2.65 6.06 7.50
C SER A 165 2.70 7.56 7.78
N GLU A 166 3.88 8.13 7.79
CA GLU A 166 4.18 9.55 7.96
C GLU A 166 3.94 10.26 6.63
N MET A 167 2.69 10.60 6.33
CA MET A 167 2.27 11.26 5.08
C MET A 167 1.48 12.55 5.31
N SER A 168 1.66 13.16 6.49
CA SER A 168 0.83 14.27 6.97
C SER A 168 1.05 15.59 6.23
N GLY A 169 2.15 15.74 5.51
CA GLY A 169 2.46 16.88 4.63
C GLY A 169 2.02 16.69 3.18
N ASP A 170 1.28 15.61 2.88
CA ASP A 170 0.88 15.13 1.56
C ASP A 170 1.97 14.37 0.79
N VAL A 171 1.53 13.48 -0.10
CA VAL A 171 2.37 12.76 -1.07
C VAL A 171 1.66 12.77 -2.42
N ARG A 172 2.32 13.27 -3.47
CA ARG A 172 1.70 13.38 -4.79
C ARG A 172 2.65 13.24 -5.96
N LYS A 173 2.12 12.90 -7.13
CA LYS A 173 2.87 12.82 -8.41
C LYS A 173 4.03 11.84 -8.32
N ILE A 174 3.69 10.59 -8.02
CA ILE A 174 4.67 9.50 -7.87
C ILE A 174 4.48 8.51 -9.02
N ALA A 175 5.55 8.27 -9.78
CA ALA A 175 5.60 7.25 -10.82
C ALA A 175 6.53 6.11 -10.39
N ILE A 176 6.01 4.89 -10.33
CA ILE A 176 6.74 3.67 -9.99
C ILE A 176 6.62 2.73 -11.18
N SER A 177 7.74 2.37 -11.81
CA SER A 177 7.70 1.54 -13.02
C SER A 177 8.87 0.59 -13.19
N ASN A 178 8.69 -0.48 -13.96
CA ASN A 178 9.76 -1.39 -14.36
C ASN A 178 10.53 -1.99 -13.17
N CYS A 179 9.84 -2.35 -12.08
CA CYS A 179 10.46 -2.89 -10.89
C CYS A 179 10.16 -4.39 -10.70
N VAL A 180 11.09 -5.09 -10.04
CA VAL A 180 10.94 -6.50 -9.66
C VAL A 180 10.90 -6.60 -8.15
N PHE A 181 9.84 -7.19 -7.60
CA PHE A 181 9.71 -7.48 -6.17
C PHE A 181 9.79 -8.99 -5.96
N ASP A 182 10.81 -9.48 -5.26
CA ASP A 182 11.01 -10.92 -5.01
C ASP A 182 11.28 -11.20 -3.53
N GLY A 183 10.25 -11.66 -2.83
CA GLY A 183 10.36 -12.05 -1.42
C GLY A 183 10.06 -10.95 -0.40
N THR A 184 9.54 -9.79 -0.82
CA THR A 184 9.01 -8.78 0.10
C THR A 184 7.73 -9.30 0.78
N ASP A 185 7.40 -8.76 1.96
CA ASP A 185 6.14 -9.07 2.61
C ASP A 185 4.98 -8.50 1.81
N ARG A 186 5.13 -7.28 1.29
CA ARG A 186 4.13 -6.59 0.45
C ARG A 186 4.79 -6.03 -0.81
N GLY A 187 4.03 -5.92 -1.89
CA GLY A 187 4.49 -5.23 -3.09
C GLY A 187 4.41 -3.71 -2.93
N ILE A 188 3.34 -3.11 -3.44
CA ILE A 188 3.03 -1.69 -3.23
C ILE A 188 2.21 -1.53 -1.95
N ARG A 189 2.67 -0.69 -1.02
CA ARG A 189 2.01 -0.46 0.26
C ARG A 189 1.77 1.01 0.53
N ILE A 190 0.53 1.42 0.69
CA ILE A 190 0.16 2.79 1.07
C ILE A 190 -0.57 2.70 2.40
N LYS A 191 0.00 3.32 3.44
CA LYS A 191 -0.47 3.16 4.82
C LYS A 191 -0.70 4.52 5.47
N THR A 192 -1.83 4.67 6.15
CA THR A 192 -2.14 5.84 6.97
C THR A 192 -3.12 5.45 8.08
N ALA A 193 -3.38 6.37 9.00
CA ALA A 193 -4.35 6.20 10.07
C ALA A 193 -5.08 7.53 10.33
N ARG A 194 -6.26 7.45 10.95
CA ARG A 194 -6.94 8.64 11.48
C ARG A 194 -6.00 9.42 12.40
N GLY A 195 -6.10 10.74 12.39
CA GLY A 195 -5.14 11.61 13.08
C GLY A 195 -3.95 12.05 12.24
N ARG A 196 -3.57 11.31 11.17
CA ARG A 196 -2.44 11.70 10.29
C ARG A 196 -2.77 12.94 9.48
N GLY A 197 -3.97 13.02 8.93
CA GLY A 197 -4.32 14.01 7.92
C GLY A 197 -3.58 13.76 6.60
N GLY A 198 -3.43 14.81 5.81
CA GLY A 198 -2.73 14.77 4.53
C GLY A 198 -3.46 13.97 3.44
N ILE A 199 -2.91 14.00 2.23
CA ILE A 199 -3.42 13.25 1.09
C ILE A 199 -2.31 12.45 0.39
N VAL A 200 -2.65 11.24 -0.06
CA VAL A 200 -1.87 10.52 -1.10
C VAL A 200 -2.66 10.55 -2.39
N GLU A 201 -2.12 11.19 -3.43
CA GLU A 201 -2.80 11.30 -4.72
C GLU A 201 -1.87 11.32 -5.93
N GLU A 202 -2.44 11.06 -7.12
CA GLU A 202 -1.71 11.10 -8.40
C GLU A 202 -0.54 10.11 -8.41
N ILE A 203 -0.83 8.85 -8.09
CA ILE A 203 0.13 7.76 -8.04
C ILE A 203 -0.06 6.86 -9.26
N ARG A 204 1.02 6.58 -9.99
CA ARG A 204 1.04 5.66 -11.12
C ARG A 204 2.01 4.53 -10.85
N VAL A 205 1.50 3.30 -10.89
CA VAL A 205 2.30 2.08 -10.78
C VAL A 205 2.12 1.28 -12.05
N SER A 206 3.22 0.98 -12.75
CA SER A 206 3.14 0.22 -14.00
C SER A 206 4.29 -0.75 -14.22
N ASN A 207 4.05 -1.82 -14.98
CA ASN A 207 5.10 -2.78 -15.38
C ASN A 207 5.88 -3.34 -14.19
N ILE A 208 5.18 -4.04 -13.29
CA ILE A 208 5.76 -4.62 -12.08
C ILE A 208 5.69 -6.14 -12.14
N ILE A 209 6.80 -6.79 -11.82
CA ILE A 209 6.88 -8.25 -11.66
C ILE A 209 7.00 -8.56 -10.18
N MET A 210 6.11 -9.39 -9.66
CA MET A 210 6.10 -9.79 -8.25
C MET A 210 6.24 -11.31 -8.12
N LYS A 211 7.10 -11.75 -7.20
CA LYS A 211 7.28 -13.16 -6.87
C LYS A 211 7.46 -13.31 -5.37
N ASN A 212 6.96 -14.42 -4.83
CA ASN A 212 7.15 -14.79 -3.43
C ASN A 212 6.66 -13.71 -2.44
N ILE A 213 5.60 -12.96 -2.79
CA ILE A 213 5.06 -11.91 -1.91
C ILE A 213 4.31 -12.56 -0.75
N ARG A 214 4.76 -12.31 0.48
CA ARG A 214 4.30 -13.07 1.66
C ARG A 214 2.88 -12.72 2.10
N ASP A 215 2.47 -11.46 1.94
CA ASP A 215 1.16 -10.94 2.32
C ASP A 215 0.43 -10.38 1.08
N GLN A 216 0.44 -9.06 0.85
CA GLN A 216 -0.35 -8.42 -0.21
C GLN A 216 0.52 -7.93 -1.37
N ALA A 217 0.13 -8.21 -2.62
CA ALA A 217 0.75 -7.59 -3.79
C ALA A 217 0.54 -6.06 -3.77
N ILE A 218 -0.69 -5.63 -3.49
CA ILE A 218 -1.07 -4.22 -3.39
C ILE A 218 -1.88 -4.02 -2.11
N VAL A 219 -1.53 -3.02 -1.31
CA VAL A 219 -2.31 -2.65 -0.12
C VAL A 219 -2.45 -1.15 0.04
N LEU A 220 -3.68 -0.69 0.23
CA LEU A 220 -4.03 0.67 0.62
C LEU A 220 -4.81 0.57 1.93
N ASP A 221 -4.17 0.92 3.05
CA ASP A 221 -4.74 0.75 4.37
C ASP A 221 -4.79 2.08 5.12
N MET A 222 -6.00 2.62 5.28
CA MET A 222 -6.27 3.81 6.08
C MET A 222 -6.53 3.50 7.56
N GLN A 223 -6.44 2.22 7.95
CA GLN A 223 -6.59 1.75 9.33
C GLN A 223 -5.31 1.08 9.83
N TYR A 224 -4.14 1.60 9.41
CA TYR A 224 -2.83 1.09 9.79
C TYR A 224 -2.64 0.99 11.31
N ALA A 225 -3.23 1.93 12.05
CA ALA A 225 -3.31 1.90 13.50
C ALA A 225 -4.78 1.79 13.96
N LYS A 226 -5.00 1.10 15.08
CA LYS A 226 -6.32 1.01 15.72
C LYS A 226 -6.73 2.39 16.22
N THR A 227 -7.71 2.99 15.54
CA THR A 227 -8.24 4.32 15.81
C THR A 227 -9.75 4.28 15.77
N THR A 228 -10.41 5.17 16.50
CA THR A 228 -11.86 5.34 16.46
C THR A 228 -12.24 6.33 15.35
N PRO A 229 -13.41 6.18 14.72
CA PRO A 229 -13.96 7.21 13.82
C PRO A 229 -13.95 8.60 14.47
N GLU A 230 -13.63 9.63 13.68
CA GLU A 230 -13.67 11.03 14.07
C GLU A 230 -14.38 11.86 12.99
N ALA A 231 -14.91 13.03 13.34
CA ALA A 231 -15.50 13.92 12.36
C ALA A 231 -14.44 14.36 11.32
N VAL A 232 -14.86 14.48 10.06
CA VAL A 232 -13.96 14.87 8.97
C VAL A 232 -13.31 16.23 9.29
N SER A 233 -11.98 16.26 9.29
CA SER A 233 -11.18 17.45 9.59
C SER A 233 -9.84 17.39 8.85
N GLU A 234 -8.92 18.32 9.12
CA GLU A 234 -7.53 18.26 8.64
C GLU A 234 -6.77 17.01 9.10
N ARG A 235 -7.28 16.29 10.12
CA ARG A 235 -6.71 15.04 10.63
C ARG A 235 -7.16 13.80 9.85
N THR A 236 -8.16 13.94 8.99
CA THR A 236 -8.72 12.83 8.20
C THR A 236 -7.85 12.61 6.96
N PRO A 237 -7.14 11.46 6.86
CA PRO A 237 -6.31 11.18 5.70
C PRO A 237 -7.17 10.89 4.47
N ARG A 238 -6.59 11.04 3.27
CA ARG A 238 -7.27 10.77 2.00
C ARG A 238 -6.38 9.99 1.05
N PHE A 239 -6.92 8.97 0.39
CA PHE A 239 -6.30 8.29 -0.75
C PHE A 239 -7.17 8.47 -1.98
N ARG A 240 -6.62 9.05 -3.06
CA ARG A 240 -7.35 9.16 -4.33
C ARG A 240 -6.47 9.17 -5.57
N ASN A 241 -7.02 8.85 -6.73
CA ASN A 241 -6.33 8.94 -8.03
C ASN A 241 -5.04 8.10 -8.06
N ILE A 242 -5.18 6.80 -7.79
CA ILE A 242 -4.07 5.83 -7.70
C ILE A 242 -4.35 4.73 -8.73
N HIS A 243 -3.44 4.54 -9.68
CA HIS A 243 -3.69 3.65 -10.81
C HIS A 243 -2.56 2.63 -10.98
N PHE A 244 -2.95 1.36 -11.10
CA PHE A 244 -2.09 0.20 -11.26
C PHE A 244 -2.29 -0.40 -12.64
N SER A 245 -1.21 -0.64 -13.38
CA SER A 245 -1.29 -1.25 -14.71
C SER A 245 -0.17 -2.24 -15.00
N ASN A 246 -0.43 -3.26 -15.81
CA ASN A 246 0.61 -4.20 -16.28
C ASN A 246 1.39 -4.83 -15.10
N ILE A 247 0.69 -5.54 -14.22
CA ILE A 247 1.30 -6.19 -13.06
C ILE A 247 1.10 -7.70 -13.15
N THR A 248 2.21 -8.44 -13.04
CA THR A 248 2.17 -9.90 -12.99
C THR A 248 2.75 -10.41 -11.68
N GLY A 249 2.17 -11.44 -11.07
CA GLY A 249 2.87 -12.09 -9.96
C GLY A 249 2.25 -13.30 -9.30
N GLN A 250 3.08 -13.98 -8.51
CA GLN A 250 2.70 -15.05 -7.59
C GLN A 250 2.73 -14.52 -6.15
N VAL A 251 1.57 -14.44 -5.51
CA VAL A 251 1.38 -13.66 -4.28
C VAL A 251 0.46 -14.39 -3.29
N ASN A 252 0.46 -14.00 -2.01
CA ASN A 252 -0.52 -14.53 -1.06
C ASN A 252 -1.91 -13.87 -1.25
N GLN A 253 -1.98 -12.53 -1.32
CA GLN A 253 -3.22 -11.82 -1.59
C GLN A 253 -3.05 -10.81 -2.73
N ALA A 254 -3.96 -10.83 -3.71
CA ALA A 254 -3.89 -9.95 -4.88
C ALA A 254 -3.94 -8.46 -4.48
N ALA A 255 -4.97 -8.04 -3.72
CA ALA A 255 -4.97 -6.71 -3.12
C ALA A 255 -5.84 -6.59 -1.87
N TYR A 256 -5.50 -5.63 -1.02
CA TYR A 256 -6.29 -5.22 0.14
C TYR A 256 -6.48 -3.70 0.16
N LEU A 257 -7.71 -3.23 -0.04
CA LEU A 257 -8.08 -1.83 0.05
C LEU A 257 -9.01 -1.65 1.25
N ASN A 258 -8.59 -0.84 2.20
CA ASN A 258 -9.28 -0.64 3.46
C ASN A 258 -9.40 0.85 3.75
N GLY A 259 -10.47 1.46 3.25
CA GLY A 259 -10.82 2.83 3.54
C GLY A 259 -11.41 3.01 4.93
N ILE A 260 -11.81 4.25 5.20
CA ILE A 260 -12.56 4.64 6.40
C ILE A 260 -13.95 5.12 6.01
N GLU A 261 -14.94 4.90 6.87
CA GLU A 261 -16.35 5.17 6.57
C GLU A 261 -16.64 6.64 6.24
N GLU A 262 -15.94 7.56 6.93
CA GLU A 262 -16.08 8.99 6.77
C GLU A 262 -15.30 9.57 5.58
N MET A 263 -14.37 8.78 5.01
CA MET A 263 -13.54 9.16 3.86
C MET A 263 -13.09 7.91 3.08
N PRO A 264 -13.99 7.31 2.29
CA PRO A 264 -13.67 6.15 1.45
C PRO A 264 -12.47 6.40 0.53
N ILE A 265 -11.72 5.34 0.22
CA ILE A 265 -10.68 5.38 -0.83
C ILE A 265 -11.37 5.71 -2.17
N GLU A 266 -10.85 6.66 -2.94
CA GLU A 266 -11.54 7.15 -4.14
C GLU A 266 -10.72 7.01 -5.44
N ASN A 267 -11.35 6.65 -6.55
CA ASN A 267 -10.75 6.70 -7.90
C ASN A 267 -9.46 5.85 -8.02
N ILE A 268 -9.64 4.54 -7.95
CA ILE A 268 -8.57 3.55 -8.06
C ILE A 268 -8.82 2.66 -9.27
N THR A 269 -7.79 2.45 -10.08
CA THR A 269 -7.89 1.59 -11.28
C THR A 269 -6.88 0.46 -11.24
N PHE A 270 -7.33 -0.73 -11.64
CA PHE A 270 -6.51 -1.90 -11.91
C PHE A 270 -6.67 -2.29 -13.37
N SER A 271 -5.61 -2.16 -14.16
CA SER A 271 -5.61 -2.49 -15.59
C SER A 271 -4.55 -3.55 -15.92
N ASP A 272 -4.89 -4.54 -16.72
CA ASP A 272 -3.94 -5.55 -17.21
C ASP A 272 -3.16 -6.22 -16.06
N ILE A 273 -3.91 -6.87 -15.17
CA ILE A 273 -3.37 -7.58 -13.99
C ILE A 273 -3.45 -9.08 -14.22
N ASN A 274 -2.35 -9.79 -14.00
CA ASN A 274 -2.27 -11.25 -14.09
C ASN A 274 -1.61 -11.85 -12.84
N MET A 275 -2.37 -12.55 -12.00
CA MET A 275 -1.80 -13.11 -10.76
C MET A 275 -2.27 -14.54 -10.47
N ASP A 276 -1.37 -15.32 -9.88
CA ASP A 276 -1.73 -16.49 -9.08
C ASP A 276 -1.65 -16.08 -7.61
N ALA A 277 -2.76 -16.20 -6.89
CA ALA A 277 -2.89 -15.72 -5.52
C ALA A 277 -3.55 -16.74 -4.60
N LYS A 278 -3.17 -16.79 -3.32
CA LYS A 278 -3.94 -17.57 -2.34
C LYS A 278 -5.35 -17.01 -2.16
N THR A 279 -5.49 -15.69 -2.08
CA THR A 279 -6.78 -14.97 -2.01
C THR A 279 -6.82 -13.77 -2.95
N GLY A 280 -8.01 -13.40 -3.41
CA GLY A 280 -8.22 -12.33 -4.38
C GLY A 280 -8.20 -10.92 -3.78
N PHE A 281 -8.84 -9.99 -4.48
CA PHE A 281 -9.05 -8.62 -4.06
C PHE A 281 -10.06 -8.56 -2.90
N LYS A 282 -9.73 -7.82 -1.85
CA LYS A 282 -10.65 -7.46 -0.77
C LYS A 282 -10.70 -5.95 -0.63
N ILE A 283 -11.89 -5.37 -0.84
CA ILE A 283 -12.07 -3.92 -0.91
C ILE A 283 -13.19 -3.51 0.03
N GLY A 284 -12.89 -2.61 0.96
CA GLY A 284 -13.84 -2.06 1.94
C GLY A 284 -13.81 -0.54 1.97
N TYR A 285 -14.98 0.09 2.05
CA TYR A 285 -15.14 1.55 2.14
C TYR A 285 -14.40 2.27 1.00
N ALA A 286 -14.92 2.09 -0.22
CA ALA A 286 -14.29 2.63 -1.42
C ALA A 286 -15.32 3.25 -2.38
N ASN A 287 -14.86 4.16 -3.22
CA ASN A 287 -15.66 4.86 -4.21
C ASN A 287 -14.92 4.94 -5.55
N LYS A 288 -15.61 4.77 -6.69
CA LYS A 288 -15.01 4.85 -8.04
C LYS A 288 -13.84 3.88 -8.20
N ILE A 289 -14.13 2.59 -8.10
CA ILE A 289 -13.12 1.54 -8.29
C ILE A 289 -13.36 0.90 -9.65
N GLU A 290 -12.28 0.74 -10.42
CA GLU A 290 -12.36 0.19 -11.76
C GLU A 290 -11.36 -0.96 -11.97
N PHE A 291 -11.85 -2.01 -12.62
CA PHE A 291 -11.08 -3.14 -13.08
C PHE A 291 -11.21 -3.25 -14.59
N HIS A 292 -10.07 -3.37 -15.28
CA HIS A 292 -10.02 -3.55 -16.73
C HIS A 292 -9.02 -4.66 -17.06
N ASN A 293 -9.46 -5.74 -17.70
CA ASN A 293 -8.61 -6.88 -18.09
C ASN A 293 -7.83 -7.49 -16.90
N VAL A 294 -8.54 -8.03 -15.92
CA VAL A 294 -7.93 -8.59 -14.71
C VAL A 294 -8.13 -10.10 -14.67
N GLN A 295 -7.02 -10.85 -14.66
CA GLN A 295 -6.99 -12.29 -14.46
C GLN A 295 -6.35 -12.63 -13.13
N VAL A 296 -7.09 -13.28 -12.24
CA VAL A 296 -6.53 -13.84 -11.00
C VAL A 296 -6.99 -15.27 -10.79
N ASN A 297 -6.05 -16.17 -10.57
CA ASN A 297 -6.34 -17.53 -10.11
C ASN A 297 -6.20 -17.53 -8.59
N THR A 298 -7.31 -17.69 -7.88
CA THR A 298 -7.29 -17.82 -6.42
C THR A 298 -7.09 -19.27 -6.01
N GLU A 299 -6.47 -19.52 -4.86
CA GLU A 299 -6.59 -20.82 -4.18
C GLU A 299 -7.91 -20.90 -3.40
N LEU A 300 -8.29 -19.79 -2.75
CA LEU A 300 -9.44 -19.67 -1.86
C LEU A 300 -10.26 -18.42 -2.16
N GLY A 301 -11.59 -18.54 -2.06
CA GLY A 301 -12.54 -17.43 -2.14
C GLY A 301 -12.65 -16.79 -3.53
N SER A 302 -13.31 -15.64 -3.55
CA SER A 302 -13.60 -14.87 -4.76
C SER A 302 -12.35 -14.19 -5.33
N VAL A 303 -12.37 -13.92 -6.64
CA VAL A 303 -11.38 -13.07 -7.31
C VAL A 303 -11.52 -11.63 -6.82
N ILE A 304 -12.75 -11.13 -6.72
CA ILE A 304 -13.06 -9.82 -6.14
C ILE A 304 -14.11 -9.99 -5.05
N SER A 305 -13.84 -9.40 -3.89
CA SER A 305 -14.80 -9.27 -2.79
C SER A 305 -14.88 -7.80 -2.34
N THR A 306 -16.08 -7.25 -2.27
CA THR A 306 -16.29 -5.84 -1.87
C THR A 306 -17.26 -5.72 -0.70
N SER A 307 -17.05 -4.69 0.13
CA SER A 307 -18.02 -4.25 1.14
C SER A 307 -18.10 -2.73 1.25
N ASN A 308 -19.31 -2.18 1.23
CA ASN A 308 -19.55 -0.74 1.30
C ASN A 308 -18.78 0.02 0.19
N VAL A 309 -19.07 -0.33 -1.06
CA VAL A 309 -18.43 0.26 -2.25
C VAL A 309 -19.46 0.98 -3.10
N ASN A 310 -19.12 2.16 -3.60
CA ASN A 310 -19.96 2.95 -4.48
C ASN A 310 -19.24 3.18 -5.83
N GLN A 311 -19.97 3.18 -6.95
CA GLN A 311 -19.40 3.38 -8.29
C GLN A 311 -18.29 2.36 -8.61
N LEU A 312 -18.69 1.14 -8.96
CA LEU A 312 -17.79 0.04 -9.26
C LEU A 312 -17.90 -0.37 -10.74
N THR A 313 -16.79 -0.29 -11.47
CA THR A 313 -16.72 -0.77 -12.85
C THR A 313 -15.89 -2.05 -12.90
N ILE A 314 -16.45 -3.12 -13.47
CA ILE A 314 -15.75 -4.37 -13.69
C ILE A 314 -15.84 -4.73 -15.18
N ASP A 315 -14.72 -4.58 -15.88
CA ASP A 315 -14.53 -4.95 -17.28
C ASP A 315 -13.58 -6.15 -17.37
N ASN A 316 -14.08 -7.27 -17.93
CA ASN A 316 -13.25 -8.41 -18.30
C ASN A 316 -12.39 -8.97 -17.14
N VAL A 317 -13.07 -9.29 -16.03
CA VAL A 317 -12.48 -10.05 -14.91
C VAL A 317 -12.63 -11.54 -15.16
N LYS A 318 -11.56 -12.31 -14.97
CA LYS A 318 -11.55 -13.76 -15.21
C LYS A 318 -10.68 -14.52 -14.23
N THR A 319 -11.00 -15.80 -14.11
CA THR A 319 -10.18 -16.82 -13.46
C THR A 319 -10.21 -18.09 -14.31
N TYR A 320 -9.08 -18.77 -14.40
CA TYR A 320 -8.98 -20.08 -15.05
C TYR A 320 -9.11 -21.24 -14.06
N THR A 321 -9.19 -20.94 -12.76
CA THR A 321 -9.33 -21.95 -11.70
C THR A 321 -10.53 -21.63 -10.79
N PRO A 322 -11.77 -21.62 -11.32
CA PRO A 322 -12.95 -21.27 -10.53
C PRO A 322 -13.14 -22.21 -9.34
N LYS A 323 -13.76 -21.71 -8.26
CA LYS A 323 -14.01 -22.48 -7.04
C LYS A 323 -15.48 -22.83 -6.89
N ALA A 324 -15.77 -24.10 -6.64
CA ALA A 324 -17.16 -24.57 -6.48
C ALA A 324 -17.93 -23.81 -5.39
N ASN A 325 -17.25 -23.46 -4.29
CA ASN A 325 -17.87 -22.88 -3.10
C ASN A 325 -17.69 -21.35 -2.98
N ALA A 326 -17.27 -20.66 -4.05
CA ALA A 326 -17.14 -19.21 -4.04
C ALA A 326 -17.58 -18.62 -5.38
N ALA A 327 -18.21 -17.44 -5.32
CA ALA A 327 -18.45 -16.67 -6.53
C ALA A 327 -17.14 -16.10 -7.08
N VAL A 328 -17.06 -15.83 -8.39
CA VAL A 328 -15.89 -15.12 -8.96
C VAL A 328 -15.84 -13.68 -8.43
N ILE A 329 -16.99 -13.02 -8.40
CA ILE A 329 -17.17 -11.66 -7.88
C ILE A 329 -18.25 -11.72 -6.78
N ASP A 330 -17.91 -11.21 -5.59
CA ASP A 330 -18.81 -11.14 -4.44
C ASP A 330 -18.97 -9.69 -3.98
N LEU A 331 -20.17 -9.12 -4.13
CA LEU A 331 -20.45 -7.73 -3.82
C LEU A 331 -21.42 -7.63 -2.64
N LYS A 332 -20.97 -6.98 -1.57
CA LYS A 332 -21.80 -6.66 -0.40
C LYS A 332 -21.96 -5.16 -0.24
N ASN A 333 -23.17 -4.68 0.04
CA ASN A 333 -23.49 -3.26 0.19
C ASN A 333 -22.83 -2.40 -0.91
N THR A 334 -23.00 -2.82 -2.16
CA THR A 334 -22.37 -2.15 -3.31
C THR A 334 -23.42 -1.40 -4.13
N SER A 335 -23.20 -0.12 -4.39
CA SER A 335 -24.10 0.71 -5.19
C SER A 335 -23.45 1.17 -6.50
N ASP A 336 -24.28 1.31 -7.53
CA ASP A 336 -23.90 1.84 -8.85
C ASP A 336 -22.75 1.05 -9.48
N ALA A 337 -22.96 -0.27 -9.63
CA ALA A 337 -21.96 -1.17 -10.21
C ALA A 337 -22.30 -1.53 -11.66
N PHE A 338 -21.31 -1.46 -12.56
CA PHE A 338 -21.43 -1.92 -13.93
C PHE A 338 -20.44 -3.06 -14.19
N ILE A 339 -20.98 -4.24 -14.49
CA ILE A 339 -20.19 -5.45 -14.77
C ILE A 339 -20.41 -5.86 -16.23
N TYR A 340 -19.34 -5.86 -17.01
CA TYR A 340 -19.41 -6.13 -18.43
C TYR A 340 -18.23 -6.92 -18.97
N ASN A 341 -18.43 -7.48 -20.17
CA ASN A 341 -17.47 -8.36 -20.84
C ASN A 341 -17.07 -9.58 -19.99
N ALA A 342 -18.03 -10.15 -19.24
CA ALA A 342 -17.82 -11.35 -18.45
C ALA A 342 -18.04 -12.62 -19.27
N PHE A 343 -17.01 -13.47 -19.35
CA PHE A 343 -17.02 -14.77 -20.03
C PHE A 343 -16.41 -15.83 -19.10
N PRO A 344 -17.18 -16.41 -18.15
CA PRO A 344 -16.65 -17.32 -17.15
C PRO A 344 -16.04 -18.58 -17.78
N SER A 345 -15.02 -19.13 -17.12
CA SER A 345 -14.43 -20.42 -17.49
C SER A 345 -15.37 -21.58 -17.15
N VAL A 346 -15.23 -22.71 -17.85
CA VAL A 346 -15.99 -23.93 -17.54
C VAL A 346 -15.74 -24.34 -16.09
N GLY A 347 -16.82 -24.69 -15.37
CA GLY A 347 -16.76 -25.08 -13.96
C GLY A 347 -16.97 -23.93 -12.97
N THR A 348 -17.26 -22.71 -13.44
CA THR A 348 -17.73 -21.62 -12.56
C THR A 348 -19.07 -22.00 -11.93
N SER A 349 -19.17 -21.97 -10.59
CA SER A 349 -20.45 -22.19 -9.90
C SER A 349 -21.32 -20.94 -9.98
N THR A 350 -20.91 -19.86 -9.33
CA THR A 350 -21.55 -18.56 -9.39
C THR A 350 -20.55 -17.55 -9.95
N TYR A 351 -20.93 -16.76 -10.96
CA TYR A 351 -20.05 -15.68 -11.41
C TYR A 351 -20.17 -14.44 -10.51
N LEU A 352 -21.37 -13.88 -10.37
CA LEU A 352 -21.65 -12.69 -9.56
C LEU A 352 -22.58 -13.03 -8.38
N ASN A 353 -22.14 -12.73 -7.15
CA ASN A 353 -22.98 -12.79 -5.96
C ASN A 353 -23.24 -11.38 -5.41
N LEU A 354 -24.49 -11.11 -5.04
CA LEU A 354 -24.96 -9.84 -4.51
C LEU A 354 -25.60 -10.03 -3.13
N SER A 355 -25.20 -9.23 -2.14
CA SER A 355 -25.75 -9.29 -0.78
C SER A 355 -25.80 -7.93 -0.11
N GLY A 356 -26.55 -7.81 1.01
CA GLY A 356 -26.66 -6.58 1.79
C GLY A 356 -27.76 -5.64 1.31
N ASP A 357 -28.47 -5.05 2.27
CA ASP A 357 -29.62 -4.16 2.10
C ASP A 357 -29.30 -2.86 1.35
N LYS A 358 -28.02 -2.48 1.30
CA LYS A 358 -27.53 -1.29 0.58
C LYS A 358 -27.10 -1.57 -0.86
N THR A 359 -27.20 -2.83 -1.33
CA THR A 359 -26.82 -3.18 -2.71
C THR A 359 -27.91 -2.78 -3.70
N LYS A 360 -27.57 -1.92 -4.66
CA LYS A 360 -28.52 -1.29 -5.60
C LYS A 360 -27.83 -0.76 -6.87
N GLY A 361 -28.60 -0.45 -7.93
CA GLY A 361 -28.04 0.14 -9.15
C GLY A 361 -27.06 -0.78 -9.88
N ILE A 362 -27.31 -2.09 -9.89
CA ILE A 362 -26.43 -3.07 -10.52
C ILE A 362 -26.82 -3.25 -11.99
N SER A 363 -25.88 -2.97 -12.90
CA SER A 363 -26.06 -3.10 -14.34
C SER A 363 -25.10 -4.12 -14.94
N LEU A 364 -25.58 -4.89 -15.93
CA LEU A 364 -24.84 -5.90 -16.67
C LEU A 364 -24.84 -5.58 -18.16
N GLY A 365 -23.70 -5.76 -18.85
CA GLY A 365 -23.59 -5.56 -20.30
C GLY A 365 -22.63 -6.55 -20.96
N ASN A 366 -22.95 -7.02 -22.17
CA ASN A 366 -22.10 -7.89 -22.98
C ASN A 366 -21.51 -9.10 -22.23
N ASN A 367 -22.33 -9.76 -21.40
CA ASN A 367 -21.92 -10.93 -20.64
C ASN A 367 -22.42 -12.22 -21.28
N ASN A 368 -21.64 -13.30 -21.18
CA ASN A 368 -22.03 -14.65 -21.58
C ASN A 368 -21.73 -15.63 -20.45
N PHE A 369 -22.78 -16.02 -19.72
CA PHE A 369 -22.66 -16.85 -18.52
C PHE A 369 -22.85 -18.35 -18.78
N LYS A 370 -22.86 -18.82 -20.03
CA LYS A 370 -23.15 -20.23 -20.39
C LYS A 370 -22.30 -21.28 -19.66
N ASN A 371 -21.11 -20.89 -19.21
CA ASN A 371 -20.14 -21.75 -18.52
C ASN A 371 -20.24 -21.66 -16.98
N ALA A 372 -21.10 -20.80 -16.46
CA ALA A 372 -21.41 -20.69 -15.05
C ALA A 372 -22.72 -21.43 -14.74
N THR A 373 -22.77 -22.17 -13.63
CA THR A 373 -24.03 -22.78 -13.16
C THR A 373 -25.07 -21.70 -12.81
N LYS A 374 -24.61 -20.58 -12.26
CA LYS A 374 -25.39 -19.36 -12.00
C LYS A 374 -24.59 -18.16 -12.46
N GLY A 375 -25.11 -17.39 -13.42
CA GLY A 375 -24.48 -16.12 -13.80
C GLY A 375 -24.56 -15.11 -12.65
N VAL A 376 -25.76 -14.94 -12.08
CA VAL A 376 -26.00 -14.00 -10.98
C VAL A 376 -26.77 -14.69 -9.84
N SER A 377 -26.32 -14.47 -8.61
CA SER A 377 -26.99 -14.87 -7.38
C SER A 377 -27.21 -13.63 -6.51
N LYS A 378 -28.37 -13.54 -5.84
CA LYS A 378 -28.65 -12.46 -4.89
C LYS A 378 -29.37 -12.97 -3.64
N THR A 379 -29.08 -12.38 -2.49
CA THR A 379 -29.82 -12.64 -1.24
C THR A 379 -31.16 -11.88 -1.23
N GLU A 380 -32.06 -12.25 -0.31
CA GLU A 380 -33.37 -11.60 -0.15
C GLU A 380 -33.27 -10.11 0.26
N GLU A 381 -32.15 -9.72 0.89
CA GLU A 381 -31.85 -8.34 1.25
C GLU A 381 -31.69 -7.43 0.03
N VAL A 382 -31.30 -7.99 -1.12
CA VAL A 382 -31.12 -7.23 -2.37
C VAL A 382 -32.46 -7.13 -3.10
N VAL A 383 -33.24 -6.12 -2.73
CA VAL A 383 -34.62 -5.93 -3.22
C VAL A 383 -34.65 -5.50 -4.69
N GLU A 384 -33.69 -4.67 -5.12
CA GLU A 384 -33.66 -4.13 -6.47
C GLU A 384 -33.43 -5.22 -7.54
N LYS A 385 -33.92 -4.96 -8.75
CA LYS A 385 -33.67 -5.81 -9.91
C LYS A 385 -32.34 -5.43 -10.55
N VAL A 386 -31.58 -6.43 -10.97
CA VAL A 386 -30.38 -6.23 -11.78
C VAL A 386 -30.82 -5.79 -13.19
N ASN A 387 -30.27 -4.67 -13.66
CA ASN A 387 -30.53 -4.16 -15.00
C ASN A 387 -29.61 -4.86 -16.01
N VAL A 388 -30.16 -5.46 -17.05
CA VAL A 388 -29.37 -6.15 -18.09
C VAL A 388 -29.49 -5.35 -19.39
N ILE A 389 -28.41 -4.67 -19.75
CA ILE A 389 -28.30 -3.81 -20.92
C ILE A 389 -28.09 -4.67 -22.18
N SER A 390 -27.22 -5.69 -22.10
CA SER A 390 -26.96 -6.65 -23.18
C SER A 390 -26.31 -7.93 -22.65
N GLY A 391 -26.40 -9.03 -23.42
CA GLY A 391 -25.90 -10.35 -23.03
C GLY A 391 -26.92 -11.19 -22.25
N ASP A 392 -26.45 -12.34 -21.74
CA ASP A 392 -27.30 -13.28 -21.01
C ASP A 392 -27.57 -12.78 -19.58
N LYS A 393 -28.77 -13.11 -19.06
CA LYS A 393 -29.15 -12.77 -17.68
C LYS A 393 -28.46 -13.65 -16.62
N GLY A 394 -27.82 -14.73 -17.05
CA GLY A 394 -27.31 -15.77 -16.18
C GLY A 394 -28.41 -16.71 -15.79
#